data_AF-A0A0M8MQS2-F1
#
_entry.id   AF-A0A0M8MQS2-F1
#
_cell.length_a   1.000
_cell.length_b   1.000
_cell.length_c   1.000
_cell.angle_alpha   90.00
_cell.angle_beta   90.00
_cell.angle_gamma   90.00
#
_symmetry.space_group_name_H-M   'P 1'
#
loop_
_entity.id
_entity.type
_entity.pdbx_description
1 polymer ?
#
loop_
_entity_poly.entity_id
_entity_poly.type
_entity_poly.pdbx_seq_one_letter_code
_entity_poly.pdbx_strand_id
1 'polypeptide(L)'
;MIMFHFWIEGHSMSIIEVDGLDVEPYAVDSINIHYSVLVRARNGTDHRWRIHANVDPAMFDVPPPYPKLNYTSVLTYGNESAHLAMENPR
;
A
#
# COMPACT_ATOMS: atom_id res chain seq x y z
N MET A 1 3.22 -13.70 12.69
CA MET A 1 2.78 -12.35 12.26
C MET A 1 3.32 -12.14 10.86
N ILE A 2 2.57 -11.54 9.93
CA ILE A 2 2.99 -11.31 8.54
C ILE A 2 2.95 -9.80 8.31
N MET A 3 4.03 -9.24 7.76
CA MET A 3 4.14 -7.83 7.46
C MET A 3 3.87 -7.58 5.97
N PHE A 4 3.13 -6.52 5.67
CA PHE A 4 2.87 -6.07 4.31
C PHE A 4 3.47 -4.67 4.08
N HIS A 5 4.12 -4.51 2.93
CA HIS A 5 4.40 -3.22 2.33
C HIS A 5 3.21 -2.81 1.46
N PHE A 6 2.47 -1.80 1.90
CA PHE A 6 1.34 -1.25 1.17
C PHE A 6 1.66 0.15 0.62
N TRP A 7 1.42 0.37 -0.68
CA TRP A 7 1.50 1.71 -1.26
C TRP A 7 0.65 1.86 -2.51
N ILE A 8 0.33 3.12 -2.84
CA ILE A 8 -0.30 3.52 -4.09
C ILE A 8 0.71 4.34 -4.89
N GLU A 9 0.99 3.94 -6.12
CA GLU A 9 1.90 4.68 -7.00
C GLU A 9 1.42 6.12 -7.20
N GLY A 10 2.34 7.07 -7.18
CA GLY A 10 2.02 8.49 -7.40
C GLY A 10 1.22 9.18 -6.31
N HIS A 11 0.92 8.52 -5.18
CA HIS A 11 0.16 9.12 -4.08
C HIS A 11 1.00 9.21 -2.82
N SER A 12 0.85 10.32 -2.10
CA SER A 12 1.25 10.39 -0.70
C SER A 12 0.13 9.81 0.16
N MET A 13 0.52 9.10 1.21
CA MET A 13 -0.39 8.52 2.20
C MET A 13 0.02 9.02 3.57
N SER A 14 -0.96 9.26 4.43
CA SER A 14 -0.74 9.62 5.83
C SER A 14 -1.55 8.68 6.71
N ILE A 15 -0.89 8.08 7.71
CA ILE A 15 -1.56 7.27 8.71
C ILE A 15 -2.35 8.23 9.61
N ILE A 16 -3.63 7.93 9.81
CA ILE A 16 -4.52 8.76 10.64
C ILE A 16 -5.07 7.99 11.84
N GLU A 17 -4.98 6.65 11.84
CA GLU A 17 -5.48 5.80 12.92
C GLU A 17 -4.70 4.49 12.92
N VAL A 18 -4.43 3.95 14.12
CA VAL A 18 -3.79 2.65 14.33
C VAL A 18 -4.64 1.86 15.33
N ASP A 19 -5.20 0.73 14.90
CA ASP A 19 -6.00 -0.18 15.73
C ASP A 19 -7.21 0.47 16.46
N GLY A 20 -7.91 1.41 15.83
CA GLY A 20 -9.13 2.02 16.39
C GLY A 20 -8.90 3.18 17.35
N LEU A 21 -7.65 3.61 17.55
CA LEU A 21 -7.28 4.72 18.43
C LEU A 21 -6.49 5.78 17.64
N ASP A 22 -6.87 7.05 17.82
CA ASP A 22 -6.06 8.19 17.38
C ASP A 22 -4.77 8.23 18.21
N VAL A 23 -3.60 8.24 17.56
CA VAL A 23 -2.30 8.21 18.24
C VAL A 23 -1.36 9.33 17.80
N GLU A 24 -0.67 9.92 18.76
CA GLU A 24 0.47 10.82 18.54
C GLU A 24 1.73 9.99 18.23
N PRO A 25 2.67 10.41 17.36
CA PRO A 25 3.72 9.51 16.87
C PRO A 25 4.71 9.07 17.94
N TYR A 26 4.97 7.76 18.08
CA TYR A 26 6.04 7.20 18.93
C TYR A 26 6.68 5.94 18.32
N ALA A 27 7.92 5.64 18.75
CA ALA A 27 8.68 4.51 18.21
C ALA A 27 8.31 3.19 18.90
N VAL A 28 8.05 2.15 18.09
CA VAL A 28 7.75 0.79 18.54
C VAL A 28 8.50 -0.23 17.70
N ASP A 29 8.82 -1.37 18.30
CA ASP A 29 9.60 -2.43 17.67
C ASP A 29 8.73 -3.46 16.90
N SER A 30 7.40 -3.51 17.11
CA SER A 30 6.45 -4.28 16.27
C SER A 30 4.96 -3.96 16.51
N ILE A 31 4.11 -4.12 15.48
CA ILE A 31 2.63 -3.98 15.54
C ILE A 31 1.96 -4.99 14.56
N ASN A 32 0.80 -5.59 14.90
CA ASN A 32 -0.13 -6.32 13.98
C ASN A 32 -1.39 -5.45 13.79
N ILE A 33 -1.79 -5.06 12.58
CA ILE A 33 -2.41 -3.73 12.42
C ILE A 33 -3.59 -3.65 11.45
N HIS A 34 -4.71 -3.08 11.92
CA HIS A 34 -5.71 -2.38 11.11
C HIS A 34 -5.33 -0.89 11.04
N TYR A 35 -5.19 -0.34 9.83
CA TYR A 35 -4.86 1.07 9.62
C TYR A 35 -5.92 1.81 8.81
N SER A 36 -6.21 3.04 9.22
CA SER A 36 -6.87 4.02 8.37
C SER A 36 -5.81 4.95 7.77
N VAL A 37 -5.84 5.13 6.45
CA VAL A 37 -4.92 6.03 5.74
C VAL A 37 -5.70 7.11 4.99
N LEU A 38 -5.25 8.35 5.11
CA LEU A 38 -5.70 9.44 4.26
C LEU A 38 -4.86 9.45 2.99
N VAL A 39 -5.53 9.27 1.85
CA VAL A 39 -4.92 9.36 0.52
C VAL A 39 -5.45 10.60 -0.16
N ARG A 40 -4.55 11.51 -0.55
CA ARG A 40 -4.95 12.69 -1.31
C ARG A 40 -5.05 12.34 -2.79
N ALA A 41 -6.28 12.36 -3.30
CA ALA A 41 -6.56 12.22 -4.73
C ALA A 41 -5.80 13.27 -5.54
N ARG A 42 -5.33 12.89 -6.74
CA ARG A 42 -4.77 13.81 -7.72
C ARG A 42 -5.90 14.57 -8.43
N ASN A 43 -5.57 15.77 -8.93
CA ASN A 43 -6.54 16.61 -9.64
C ASN A 43 -6.86 16.12 -11.06
N GLY A 44 -6.04 15.24 -11.66
CA GLY A 44 -6.21 14.76 -13.02
C GLY A 44 -6.69 13.31 -13.09
N THR A 45 -7.49 12.99 -14.10
CA THR A 45 -8.09 11.65 -14.32
C THR A 45 -7.45 10.87 -15.46
N ASP A 46 -6.37 11.38 -16.05
CA ASP A 46 -5.76 10.82 -17.26
C ASP A 46 -4.95 9.54 -17.00
N HIS A 47 -4.73 9.21 -15.73
CA HIS A 47 -3.91 8.08 -15.30
C HIS A 47 -4.61 7.20 -14.27
N ARG A 48 -4.43 5.89 -14.43
CA ARG A 48 -4.70 4.85 -13.41
C ARG A 48 -3.41 4.49 -12.70
N TRP A 49 -3.51 4.00 -11.47
CA TRP A 49 -2.35 3.78 -10.59
C TRP A 49 -2.37 2.40 -9.98
N ARG A 50 -1.21 1.76 -9.83
CA ARG A 50 -1.16 0.48 -9.12
C ARG A 50 -1.22 0.70 -7.62
N ILE A 51 -1.98 -0.16 -6.96
CA ILE A 51 -1.96 -0.37 -5.52
C ILE A 51 -1.16 -1.65 -5.30
N HIS A 52 -0.16 -1.60 -4.44
CA HIS A 52 0.67 -2.75 -4.10
C HIS A 52 0.45 -3.13 -2.65
N ALA A 53 0.36 -4.43 -2.40
CA ALA A 53 0.32 -5.03 -1.07
C ALA A 53 1.25 -6.24 -1.10
N ASN A 54 2.52 -6.01 -0.74
CA ASN A 54 3.56 -7.03 -0.87
C ASN A 54 3.93 -7.55 0.51
N VAL A 55 3.95 -8.87 0.66
CA VAL A 55 4.39 -9.52 1.90
C VAL A 55 5.91 -9.40 2.01
N ASP A 56 6.42 -9.06 3.20
CA ASP A 56 7.85 -9.12 3.48
C ASP A 56 8.33 -10.59 3.51
N PRO A 57 9.21 -11.02 2.57
CA PRO A 57 9.71 -12.38 2.53
C PRO A 57 10.54 -12.77 3.77
N ALA A 58 11.13 -11.80 4.49
CA ALA A 58 11.90 -12.06 5.71
C ALA A 58 11.05 -12.61 6.85
N MET A 59 9.71 -12.54 6.74
CA MET A 59 8.78 -13.12 7.70
C MET A 59 8.67 -14.65 7.57
N PHE A 60 9.31 -15.28 6.58
CA PHE A 60 9.30 -16.73 6.38
C PHE A 60 10.70 -17.33 6.63
N ASP A 61 10.80 -18.27 7.58
CA ASP A 61 12.07 -18.97 7.90
C ASP A 61 12.56 -19.87 6.76
N VAL A 62 11.64 -20.39 5.95
CA VAL A 62 11.93 -21.19 4.75
C VAL A 62 11.08 -20.63 3.62
N PRO A 63 11.65 -20.32 2.44
CA PRO A 63 10.87 -19.87 1.30
C PRO A 63 9.78 -20.90 0.97
N PRO A 64 8.50 -20.59 1.18
CA PRO A 64 7.44 -21.49 0.76
C PRO A 64 7.43 -21.58 -0.77
N PRO A 65 7.20 -22.75 -1.38
CA PRO A 65 7.37 -22.91 -2.82
C PRO A 65 6.35 -22.13 -3.68
N TYR A 66 5.30 -21.52 -3.08
CA TYR A 66 4.12 -21.06 -3.83
C TYR A 66 3.38 -19.76 -3.44
N PRO A 67 3.57 -19.08 -2.30
CA PRO A 67 2.77 -17.89 -2.07
C PRO A 67 3.27 -16.77 -2.97
N LYS A 68 2.35 -16.24 -3.78
CA LYS A 68 2.54 -14.94 -4.43
C LYS A 68 2.72 -13.92 -3.31
N LEU A 69 3.92 -13.38 -3.20
CA LEU A 69 4.22 -12.37 -2.18
C LEU A 69 3.76 -10.98 -2.62
N ASN A 70 3.67 -10.75 -3.93
CA ASN A 70 3.29 -9.45 -4.48
C ASN A 70 1.84 -9.48 -4.94
N TYR A 71 1.00 -8.64 -4.35
CA TYR A 71 -0.36 -8.42 -4.77
C TYR A 71 -0.51 -7.02 -5.34
N THR A 72 -1.16 -6.92 -6.49
CA THR A 72 -1.36 -5.65 -7.19
C THR A 72 -2.84 -5.47 -7.53
N SER A 73 -3.36 -4.27 -7.28
CA SER A 73 -4.68 -3.81 -7.73
C SER A 73 -4.53 -2.48 -8.49
N VAL A 74 -5.62 -1.95 -9.03
CA VAL A 74 -5.63 -0.71 -9.81
C VAL A 74 -6.61 0.29 -9.22
N LEU A 75 -6.10 1.49 -8.91
CA LEU A 75 -6.88 2.67 -8.58
C LEU A 75 -7.25 3.42 -9.86
N THR A 76 -8.55 3.64 -10.06
CA THR A 76 -9.09 4.46 -11.15
C THR A 76 -9.87 5.64 -10.59
N TYR A 77 -9.85 6.77 -11.32
CA TYR A 77 -10.65 7.96 -11.06
C TYR A 77 -11.98 7.97 -11.83
N GLY A 78 -12.46 6.80 -12.27
CA GLY A 78 -13.71 6.64 -13.03
C GLY A 78 -13.54 6.67 -14.55
N ASN A 79 -12.37 7.07 -15.07
CA ASN A 79 -12.02 6.88 -16.48
C ASN A 79 -11.28 5.55 -16.67
N GLU A 80 -11.99 4.49 -17.06
CA GLU A 80 -11.39 3.17 -17.27
C GLU A 80 -10.43 3.11 -18.47
N SER A 81 -10.58 4.03 -19.43
CA SER A 81 -9.73 4.13 -20.61
C SER A 81 -8.43 4.92 -20.35
N ALA A 82 -8.25 5.49 -19.16
CA ALA A 82 -7.04 6.20 -18.78
C ALA A 82 -5.79 5.29 -18.80
N HIS A 83 -4.65 5.88 -19.14
CA HIS A 83 -3.39 5.14 -19.24
C HIS A 83 -2.94 4.65 -17.85
N LEU A 84 -2.40 3.44 -17.76
CA LEU A 84 -1.78 3.00 -16.51
C LEU A 84 -0.45 3.74 -16.36
N ALA A 85 -0.28 4.50 -15.28
CA ALA A 85 0.94 5.26 -15.05
C ALA A 85 2.17 4.33 -15.13
N MET A 86 3.24 4.82 -15.77
CA MET A 86 4.50 4.12 -15.76
C MET A 86 5.06 4.10 -14.33
N GLU A 87 5.54 2.94 -13.91
CA GLU A 87 6.12 2.76 -12.58
C GLU A 87 7.30 3.72 -12.42
N ASN A 88 7.29 4.51 -11.35
CA ASN A 88 8.42 5.37 -11.03
C ASN A 88 9.47 4.49 -10.33
N PRO A 89 10.65 4.22 -10.93
CA PRO A 89 11.71 3.52 -10.24
C PRO A 89 12.17 4.41 -9.09
N ARG A 90 11.77 4.05 -7.87
CA ARG A 90 12.26 4.69 -6.65
C ARG A 90 13.66 4.18 -6.34
#